data_AF-A0A645AV00-F1
#
_entry.id   AF-A0A645AV00-F1
#
_cell.length_a   1.000
_cell.length_b   1.000
_cell.length_c   1.000
_cell.angle_alpha   90.00
_cell.angle_beta   90.00
_cell.angle_gamma   90.00
#
_symmetry.space_group_name_H-M   'P 1'
#
loop_
_entity.id
_entity.type
_entity.pdbx_description
1 polymer ?
#
loop_
_entity_poly.entity_id
_entity_poly.type
_entity_poly.pdbx_seq_one_letter_code
_entity_poly.pdbx_strand_id
1 'polypeptide(L)'
;MNFEIDFFHPELQIAVEVEKGEINNIWKNICKFAESPVIKHGVLLVPVIRQGQQNKTDFYDNTIKRLCNIEHVFSFIKSLLIIGY
;
A
#
# COMPACT_ATOMS: atom_id res chain seq x y z
N MET A 1 -13.03 -11.45 -10.57
CA MET A 1 -12.87 -10.15 -9.90
C MET A 1 -12.05 -9.27 -10.83
N ASN A 2 -12.55 -8.09 -11.21
CA ASN A 2 -11.71 -7.10 -11.88
C ASN A 2 -10.73 -6.55 -10.84
N PHE A 3 -9.45 -6.75 -11.10
CA PHE A 3 -8.37 -6.38 -10.21
C PHE A 3 -7.82 -5.04 -10.68
N GLU A 4 -8.49 -3.97 -10.29
CA GLU A 4 -8.10 -2.62 -10.66
C GLU A 4 -7.01 -2.13 -9.72
N ILE A 5 -5.92 -1.65 -10.31
CA ILE A 5 -4.74 -1.06 -9.66
C ILE A 5 -4.62 0.35 -10.23
N ASP A 6 -4.34 1.36 -9.40
CA ASP A 6 -4.22 2.74 -9.87
C ASP A 6 -3.15 2.89 -10.96
N PHE A 7 -1.96 2.31 -10.74
CA PHE A 7 -0.90 2.27 -11.75
C PHE A 7 -0.15 0.93 -11.74
N PHE A 8 0.14 0.41 -12.94
CA PHE A 8 0.91 -0.83 -13.09
C PHE A 8 1.97 -0.68 -14.19
N HIS A 9 3.22 -1.01 -13.84
CA HIS A 9 4.33 -1.08 -14.77
C HIS A 9 4.59 -2.55 -15.15
N PRO A 10 4.25 -2.99 -16.38
CA PRO A 10 4.24 -4.41 -16.74
C PRO A 10 5.63 -5.06 -16.76
N GLU A 11 6.63 -4.37 -17.32
CA GLU A 11 7.98 -4.96 -17.47
C GLU A 11 8.67 -5.17 -16.12
N LEU A 12 8.58 -4.17 -15.23
CA LEU A 12 9.14 -4.23 -13.88
C LEU A 12 8.20 -4.90 -12.88
N GLN A 13 6.96 -5.21 -13.26
CA GLN A 13 5.95 -5.84 -12.42
C GLN A 13 5.68 -5.05 -11.11
N ILE A 14 5.65 -3.72 -11.22
CA ILE A 14 5.44 -2.79 -10.11
C ILE A 14 3.99 -2.33 -10.13
N ALA A 15 3.30 -2.43 -8.99
CA ALA A 15 1.99 -1.84 -8.79
C ALA A 15 2.06 -0.69 -7.79
N VAL A 16 1.31 0.38 -8.05
CA VAL A 16 1.18 1.55 -7.17
C VAL A 16 -0.28 1.76 -6.82
N GLU A 17 -0.54 2.03 -5.55
CA GLU A 17 -1.85 2.44 -5.05
C GLU A 17 -1.75 3.74 -4.25
N VAL A 18 -2.73 4.61 -4.42
CA VAL A 18 -2.81 5.92 -3.76
C VAL A 18 -3.95 5.92 -2.75
N GLU A 19 -3.59 6.06 -1.48
CA GLU A 19 -4.53 5.96 -0.37
C GLU A 19 -5.06 7.32 0.06
N LYS A 20 -6.35 7.37 0.40
CA LYS A 20 -7.00 8.63 0.81
C LYS A 20 -7.14 8.78 2.33
N GLY A 21 -6.54 7.87 3.09
CA GLY A 21 -6.52 7.93 4.54
C GLY A 21 -7.33 6.85 5.26
N GLU A 22 -7.74 5.77 4.62
CA GLU A 22 -8.52 4.70 5.27
C GLU A 22 -7.66 3.46 5.53
N ILE A 23 -7.51 3.08 6.81
CA ILE A 23 -6.56 2.02 7.20
C ILE A 23 -6.96 0.64 6.65
N ASN A 24 -8.26 0.41 6.46
CA ASN A 24 -8.76 -0.84 5.90
C ASN A 24 -8.43 -0.98 4.41
N ASN A 25 -8.25 0.13 3.70
CA ASN A 25 -7.88 0.11 2.29
C ASN A 25 -6.39 -0.26 2.12
N ILE A 26 -5.53 0.15 3.07
CA ILE A 26 -4.13 -0.31 3.10
C ILE A 26 -4.05 -1.84 3.03
N TRP A 27 -4.83 -2.53 3.87
CA TRP A 27 -4.78 -3.99 3.91
C TRP A 27 -5.33 -4.62 2.63
N LYS A 28 -6.43 -4.07 2.09
CA LYS A 28 -6.97 -4.53 0.80
C LYS A 28 -5.94 -4.37 -0.31
N ASN A 29 -5.20 -3.27 -0.33
CA ASN A 29 -4.18 -2.99 -1.34
C ASN A 29 -2.98 -3.92 -1.22
N ILE A 30 -2.59 -4.26 0.01
CA ILE A 30 -1.56 -5.27 0.26
C ILE A 30 -2.02 -6.66 -0.21
N CYS A 31 -3.24 -7.08 0.13
CA CYS A 31 -3.80 -8.33 -0.37
C CYS A 31 -3.88 -8.32 -1.90
N LYS A 32 -4.22 -7.17 -2.52
CA LYS A 32 -4.20 -7.04 -3.97
C LYS A 32 -2.80 -7.32 -4.53
N PHE A 33 -1.75 -6.74 -3.95
CA PHE A 33 -0.40 -7.01 -4.43
C PHE A 33 0.00 -8.48 -4.25
N ALA A 34 -0.36 -9.09 -3.12
CA ALA A 34 -0.01 -10.48 -2.80
C ALA A 34 -0.76 -11.53 -3.64
N GLU A 35 -2.03 -11.30 -3.96
CA GLU A 35 -2.86 -12.27 -4.70
C GLU A 35 -2.63 -12.21 -6.21
N SER A 36 -2.02 -11.14 -6.72
CA SER A 36 -1.79 -10.97 -8.14
C SER A 36 -0.56 -11.76 -8.61
N PRO A 37 -0.70 -12.67 -9.61
CA PRO A 37 0.42 -13.44 -10.13
C PRO A 37 1.41 -12.59 -10.94
N VAL A 38 1.03 -11.36 -11.31
CA VAL A 38 1.81 -10.47 -12.17
C VAL A 38 2.49 -9.34 -11.41
N ILE A 39 2.14 -9.11 -10.14
CA ILE A 39 2.75 -8.06 -9.31
C ILE A 39 3.88 -8.70 -8.50
N LYS A 40 5.08 -8.14 -8.62
CA LYS A 40 6.24 -8.53 -7.80
C LYS A 40 6.61 -7.48 -6.77
N HIS A 41 6.32 -6.22 -7.05
CA HIS A 41 6.71 -5.09 -6.22
C HIS A 41 5.49 -4.20 -5.99
N GLY A 42 5.17 -3.92 -4.73
CA GLY A 42 4.07 -3.03 -4.34
C GLY A 42 4.59 -1.68 -3.85
N VAL A 43 3.91 -0.60 -4.23
CA VAL A 43 4.13 0.76 -3.71
C VAL A 43 2.82 1.30 -3.16
N LEU A 44 2.83 1.74 -1.90
CA LEU A 44 1.70 2.41 -1.25
C LEU A 44 2.04 3.87 -1.02
N LEU A 45 1.24 4.76 -1.61
CA LEU A 45 1.29 6.19 -1.34
C LEU A 45 0.27 6.51 -0.25
N VAL A 46 0.74 6.97 0.90
CA VAL A 46 -0.07 7.16 2.11
C VAL A 46 0.01 8.62 2.56
N PRO A 47 -1.11 9.31 2.81
CA PRO A 47 -1.07 10.70 3.21
C PRO A 47 -0.49 10.84 4.62
N VAL A 48 0.47 11.75 4.78
CA VAL A 48 1.01 12.12 6.10
C VAL A 48 0.02 13.01 6.86
N ILE A 49 -0.74 13.81 6.11
CA ILE A 49 -1.79 14.69 6.62
C ILE A 49 -3.07 14.39 5.86
N ARG A 50 -4.15 14.02 6.56
CA ARG A 50 -5.46 13.84 5.91
C ARG A 50 -6.03 15.19 5.46
N GLN A 51 -6.64 15.22 4.27
CA GLN A 51 -7.33 16.41 3.78
C GLN A 51 -8.36 16.89 4.81
N GLY A 52 -8.30 18.17 5.16
CA GLY A 52 -9.19 18.80 6.15
C GLY A 52 -8.71 18.77 7.60
N GLN A 53 -7.56 18.15 7.90
CA GLN A 53 -6.93 18.23 9.22
C GLN A 53 -5.63 19.06 9.14
N GLN A 54 -5.47 20.03 10.05
CA GLN A 54 -4.27 20.89 10.09
C GLN A 54 -3.07 20.23 10.79
N ASN A 55 -3.30 19.16 11.56
CA ASN A 55 -2.27 18.46 12.31
C ASN A 55 -1.84 17.18 11.58
N LYS A 56 -0.56 16.80 11.74
CA LYS A 56 -0.08 15.47 11.38
C LYS A 56 -1.03 14.44 11.96
N THR A 57 -1.62 13.65 11.07
CA THR A 57 -2.47 12.55 11.49
C THR A 57 -1.57 11.39 11.82
N ASP A 58 -1.81 10.70 12.94
CA ASP A 58 -1.11 9.45 13.28
C ASP A 58 -1.38 8.34 12.25
N PHE A 59 -2.07 8.62 11.14
CA PHE A 59 -2.43 7.66 10.11
C PHE A 59 -1.21 7.01 9.47
N TYR A 60 -0.22 7.81 9.05
CA TYR A 60 1.02 7.28 8.47
C TYR A 60 1.77 6.42 9.49
N ASP A 61 1.98 6.93 10.71
CA ASP A 61 2.70 6.22 11.77
C ASP A 61 1.97 4.95 12.23
N ASN A 62 0.65 4.98 12.32
CA ASN A 62 -0.18 3.80 12.61
C ASN A 62 -0.14 2.79 11.47
N THR A 63 -0.05 3.24 10.22
CA THR A 63 0.13 2.38 9.06
C THR A 63 1.47 1.66 9.18
N ILE A 64 2.58 2.38 9.36
CA ILE A 64 3.91 1.78 9.55
C ILE A 64 3.92 0.78 10.72
N LYS A 65 3.42 1.18 11.90
CA LYS A 65 3.38 0.31 13.09
C LYS A 65 2.60 -0.98 12.85
N ARG A 66 1.47 -0.93 12.15
CA ARG A 66 0.68 -2.12 11.80
C ARG A 66 1.42 -3.00 10.81
N LEU A 67 2.11 -2.39 9.83
CA LEU A 67 2.78 -3.13 8.77
C LEU A 67 4.09 -3.79 9.22
N CYS A 68 4.80 -3.19 10.18
CA CYS A 68 6.03 -3.76 10.76
C CYS A 68 5.81 -5.12 11.44
N ASN A 69 4.58 -5.42 11.87
CA ASN A 69 4.24 -6.68 12.54
C ASN A 69 3.75 -7.77 11.57
N ILE A 70 3.82 -7.54 10.26
CA ILE A 70 3.38 -8.52 9.28
C ILE A 70 4.55 -9.39 8.85
N GLU A 71 4.53 -10.66 9.27
CA GLU A 71 5.59 -11.61 8.92
C GLU A 71 5.31 -12.37 7.61
N HIS A 72 4.05 -12.47 7.18
CA HIS A 72 3.62 -13.42 6.13
C HIS A 72 3.15 -12.82 4.79
N VAL A 73 2.95 -11.51 4.68
CA VAL A 73 2.59 -10.88 3.40
C VAL A 73 3.77 -10.89 2.43
N PHE A 74 4.98 -10.79 2.96
CA PHE A 74 6.21 -10.72 2.18
C PHE A 74 6.59 -12.04 1.48
N SER A 75 5.88 -13.16 1.75
CA SER A 75 6.10 -14.39 0.98
C SER A 75 5.51 -14.35 -0.43
N PHE A 76 4.59 -13.41 -0.70
CA PHE A 76 3.87 -13.35 -1.97
C PHE A 76 4.28 -12.17 -2.87
N ILE A 77 4.94 -11.15 -2.30
CA ILE A 77 5.54 -10.04 -3.05
C ILE A 77 7.03 -9.92 -2.71
N LYS A 78 7.86 -9.58 -3.69
CA LYS A 78 9.32 -9.47 -3.51
C LYS A 78 9.71 -8.25 -2.69
N SER A 79 8.96 -7.16 -2.79
CA SER A 79 9.18 -5.97 -1.97
C SER A 79 7.91 -5.12 -1.85
N LEU A 80 7.82 -4.40 -0.74
CA LEU A 80 6.79 -3.39 -0.48
C LEU A 80 7.47 -2.08 -0.10
N LEU A 81 7.12 -1.00 -0.77
CA LEU A 81 7.57 0.35 -0.44
C LEU A 81 6.37 1.19 0.01
N ILE A 82 6.54 1.94 1.09
CA ILE A 82 5.52 2.85 1.61
C ILE A 82 6.11 4.26 1.55
N ILE A 83 5.41 5.18 0.89
CA ILE A 83 5.85 6.57 0.70
C ILE A 83 4.78 7.48 1.29
N GLY A 84 5.20 8.32 2.25
CA GLY A 84 4.39 9.41 2.77
C GLY A 84 4.34 10.58 1.79
N TYR A 85 3.16 11.14 1.53
CA TYR A 85 2.99 12.38 0.75
C TYR A 85 2.12 13.42 1.47
#